data_AF-A0A396TT24-F1
#
_entry.id   AF-A0A396TT24-F1
#
_cell.length_a   1.000
_cell.length_b   1.000
_cell.length_c   1.000
_cell.angle_alpha   90.00
_cell.angle_beta   90.00
_cell.angle_gamma   90.00
#
_symmetry.space_group_name_H-M   'P 1'
#
loop_
_entity.id
_entity.type
_entity.pdbx_description
1 polymer ?
#
loop_
_entity_poly.entity_id
_entity_poly.type
_entity_poly.pdbx_seq_one_letter_code
_entity_poly.pdbx_strand_id
1 'polypeptide(L)'
;MIKLDSIKNQAVEIALELRGHDLLEQALLLEAQIDLLDKSESLLEALREIEGLCHVKAFGDLYLESFEGWDWPSKVSKLGQTCKKYSLKISKNT
;
A
#
# COMPACT_ATOMS: atom_id res chain seq x y z
N MET A 1 13.49 -5.43 -12.16
CA MET A 1 12.98 -4.05 -12.34
C MET A 1 11.65 -3.94 -11.63
N ILE A 2 11.48 -3.04 -10.66
CA ILE A 2 10.18 -2.84 -9.99
C ILE A 2 9.23 -2.21 -11.01
N LYS A 3 8.09 -2.84 -11.24
CA LYS A 3 7.03 -2.36 -12.16
C LYS A 3 5.91 -1.74 -11.34
N LEU A 4 5.38 -0.60 -11.77
CA LEU A 4 4.23 0.05 -11.15
C LEU A 4 3.03 -0.91 -11.03
N ASP A 5 2.80 -1.76 -12.04
CA ASP A 5 1.77 -2.81 -12.02
C ASP A 5 1.91 -3.76 -10.82
N SER A 6 3.14 -4.07 -10.41
CA SER A 6 3.37 -4.93 -9.24
C SER A 6 2.97 -4.24 -7.94
N ILE A 7 3.11 -2.92 -7.85
CA ILE A 7 2.67 -2.12 -6.69
C ILE A 7 1.15 -2.09 -6.66
N LYS A 8 0.52 -1.80 -7.81
CA LYS A 8 -0.94 -1.78 -7.96
C LYS A 8 -1.55 -3.13 -7.57
N ASN A 9 -1.04 -4.24 -8.12
CA ASN A 9 -1.57 -5.56 -7.83
C ASN A 9 -1.47 -5.91 -6.34
N GLN A 10 -0.35 -5.60 -5.69
CA GLN A 10 -0.19 -5.81 -4.24
C GLN A 10 -1.15 -4.94 -3.42
N ALA A 11 -1.32 -3.68 -3.80
CA ALA A 11 -2.22 -2.76 -3.12
C ALA A 11 -3.70 -3.17 -3.29
N VAL A 12 -4.11 -3.63 -4.48
CA VAL A 12 -5.46 -4.16 -4.73
C VAL A 12 -5.73 -5.41 -3.91
N GLU A 13 -4.78 -6.36 -3.86
CA GLU A 13 -4.90 -7.57 -3.03
C GLU A 13 -5.15 -7.20 -1.56
N ILE A 14 -4.33 -6.28 -1.02
CA ILE A 14 -4.44 -5.77 0.35
C ILE A 14 -5.79 -5.07 0.58
N ALA A 15 -6.27 -4.24 -0.36
CA ALA A 15 -7.56 -3.57 -0.25
C ALA A 15 -8.75 -4.54 -0.21
N LEU A 16 -8.71 -5.59 -1.04
CA LEU A 16 -9.74 -6.64 -1.04
C LEU A 16 -9.76 -7.41 0.29
N GLU A 17 -8.60 -7.72 0.85
CA GLU A 17 -8.51 -8.39 2.15
C GLU A 17 -9.03 -7.48 3.28
N LEU A 18 -8.68 -6.18 3.29
CA LEU A 18 -9.22 -5.21 4.25
C LEU A 18 -10.76 -5.18 4.24
N ARG A 19 -11.37 -5.22 3.05
CA ARG A 19 -12.85 -5.33 2.93
C ARG A 19 -13.41 -6.61 3.53
N GLY A 20 -12.69 -7.72 3.39
CA GLY A 20 -13.07 -9.01 3.97
C GLY A 20 -12.98 -9.07 5.49
N HIS A 21 -12.26 -8.12 6.11
CA HIS A 21 -12.01 -8.04 7.55
C HIS A 21 -12.68 -6.81 8.22
N ASP A 22 -13.74 -6.26 7.60
CA ASP A 22 -14.49 -5.10 8.10
C ASP A 22 -13.66 -3.81 8.25
N LEU A 23 -12.51 -3.71 7.59
CA LEU A 23 -11.64 -2.53 7.57
C LEU A 23 -11.92 -1.67 6.32
N LEU A 24 -13.20 -1.31 6.15
CA LEU A 24 -13.69 -0.63 4.94
C LEU A 24 -13.04 0.74 4.73
N GLU A 25 -12.82 1.51 5.78
CA GLU A 25 -12.20 2.83 5.69
C GLU A 25 -10.77 2.74 5.14
N GLN A 26 -10.01 1.78 5.65
CA GLN A 26 -8.63 1.49 5.26
C GLN A 26 -8.56 1.01 3.81
N ALA A 27 -9.50 0.15 3.40
CA ALA A 27 -9.61 -0.30 2.02
C ALA A 27 -9.87 0.88 1.07
N LEU A 28 -10.83 1.75 1.39
CA LEU A 28 -11.18 2.90 0.56
C LEU A 28 -10.04 3.91 0.45
N LEU A 29 -9.31 4.17 1.55
CA LEU A 29 -8.12 5.02 1.54
C LEU A 29 -7.05 4.46 0.61
N LEU A 30 -6.78 3.15 0.69
CA LEU A 30 -5.80 2.50 -0.17
C LEU A 30 -6.22 2.53 -1.65
N GLU A 31 -7.48 2.23 -1.95
CA GLU A 31 -8.05 2.28 -3.31
C GLU A 31 -7.95 3.67 -3.92
N ALA A 32 -8.24 4.72 -3.15
CA ALA A 32 -8.09 6.10 -3.62
C ALA A 32 -6.65 6.40 -4.04
N GLN A 33 -5.66 5.89 -3.31
CA GLN A 33 -4.25 6.06 -3.69
C GLN A 33 -3.86 5.21 -4.91
N ILE A 34 -4.43 4.01 -5.07
CA ILE A 34 -4.20 3.17 -6.25
C ILE A 34 -4.63 3.88 -7.53
N ASP A 35 -5.78 4.56 -7.52
CA ASP A 35 -6.29 5.32 -8.66
C ASP A 35 -5.38 6.50 -9.04
N LEU A 36 -4.66 7.06 -8.06
CA LEU A 36 -3.71 8.15 -8.28
C LEU A 36 -2.36 7.67 -8.85
N LEU A 37 -2.02 6.39 -8.74
CA LEU A 37 -0.77 5.85 -9.29
C LEU A 37 -0.69 5.95 -10.81
N ASP A 38 -1.82 6.00 -11.52
CA ASP A 38 -1.85 6.15 -12.98
C ASP A 38 -1.64 7.60 -13.44
N LYS A 39 -1.68 8.57 -12.50
CA LYS A 39 -1.51 10.00 -12.79
C LYS A 39 -0.06 10.40 -12.53
N SER A 40 0.67 10.77 -13.57
CA SER A 40 2.10 11.11 -13.46
C SER A 40 2.38 12.23 -12.45
N GLU A 41 1.47 13.21 -12.36
CA GLU A 41 1.56 14.36 -11.44
C GLU A 41 1.35 13.98 -9.97
N SER A 42 0.60 12.91 -9.71
CA SER A 42 0.27 12.43 -8.36
C SER A 42 1.07 11.19 -7.95
N LEU A 43 1.78 10.57 -8.88
CA LEU A 43 2.47 9.28 -8.68
C LEU A 43 3.37 9.27 -7.44
N LEU A 44 4.20 10.30 -7.26
CA LEU A 44 5.15 10.33 -6.15
C LEU A 44 4.45 10.50 -4.79
N GLU A 45 3.40 11.31 -4.75
CA GLU A 45 2.57 11.53 -3.55
C GLU A 45 1.78 10.27 -3.21
N ALA A 46 1.10 9.67 -4.17
CA ALA A 46 0.38 8.41 -4.01
C ALA A 46 1.27 7.28 -3.48
N LEU A 47 2.52 7.16 -3.98
CA LEU A 47 3.46 6.17 -3.46
C LEU A 47 3.85 6.43 -1.99
N ARG A 48 3.97 7.69 -1.58
CA ARG A 48 4.30 8.04 -0.19
C ARG A 48 3.11 7.82 0.74
N GLU A 49 1.90 8.13 0.27
CA GLU A 49 0.67 7.84 1.01
C GLU A 49 0.47 6.34 1.20
N ILE A 50 0.67 5.52 0.15
CA ILE A 50 0.62 4.05 0.27
C ILE A 50 1.71 3.54 1.23
N GLU A 51 2.93 4.08 1.16
CA GLU A 51 3.99 3.76 2.14
C GLU A 51 3.56 4.10 3.57
N GLY A 52 2.93 5.27 3.77
CA GLY A 52 2.39 5.72 5.05
C GLY A 52 1.28 4.82 5.58
N LEU A 53 0.35 4.41 4.72
CA LEU A 53 -0.68 3.43 5.05
C LEU A 53 -0.05 2.09 5.46
N CYS A 54 1.05 1.68 4.85
CA CYS A 54 1.76 0.45 5.21
C CYS A 54 2.51 0.52 6.54
N HIS A 55 2.55 1.66 7.24
CA HIS A 55 3.11 1.71 8.58
C HIS A 55 2.17 1.08 9.59
N VAL A 56 2.75 0.29 10.50
CA VAL A 56 2.08 -0.47 11.58
C VAL A 56 1.07 0.37 12.38
N LYS A 57 1.29 1.68 12.50
CA LYS A 57 0.40 2.61 13.22
C LYS A 57 -0.77 3.17 12.40
N ALA A 58 -0.69 3.12 11.07
CA ALA A 58 -1.68 3.73 10.18
C ALA A 58 -2.95 2.87 10.02
N PHE A 59 -2.81 1.55 10.11
CA PHE A 59 -3.94 0.62 10.02
C PHE A 59 -4.53 0.18 11.37
N GLY A 60 -4.14 0.82 12.46
CA GLY A 60 -4.64 0.46 13.79
C GLY A 60 -3.93 -0.78 14.33
N ASP A 61 -2.95 -0.52 15.17
CA ASP A 61 -1.95 -1.43 15.77
C ASP A 61 -2.51 -2.55 16.68
N LEU A 62 -3.78 -2.98 16.56
CA LEU A 62 -4.38 -3.83 17.63
C LEU A 62 -5.14 -5.09 17.20
N TYR A 63 -5.50 -5.28 15.93
CA TYR A 63 -6.25 -6.49 15.53
C TYR A 63 -5.75 -7.19 14.27
N LEU A 64 -4.76 -6.63 13.56
CA LEU A 64 -4.29 -7.21 12.30
C LEU A 64 -3.34 -8.38 12.49
N GLU A 65 -2.52 -8.35 13.55
CA GLU A 65 -1.63 -9.46 13.93
C GLU A 65 -2.37 -10.67 14.54
N SER A 66 -3.64 -10.50 14.90
CA SER A 66 -4.47 -11.56 15.50
C SER A 66 -5.31 -12.35 14.48
N PHE A 67 -5.25 -12.00 13.19
CA PHE A 67 -5.88 -12.81 12.14
C PHE A 67 -5.03 -14.05 11.84
N GLU A 68 -5.51 -15.19 12.33
CA GLU A 68 -4.85 -16.49 12.16
C GLU A 68 -4.75 -16.88 10.67
N GLY A 69 -3.56 -17.29 10.23
CA GLY A 69 -3.31 -17.71 8.84
C GLY A 69 -3.05 -16.56 7.84
N TRP A 70 -3.03 -15.31 8.31
CA TRP A 70 -2.79 -14.15 7.47
C TRP A 70 -1.37 -13.61 7.64
N ASP A 71 -0.55 -13.69 6.59
CA ASP A 71 0.82 -13.13 6.57
C ASP A 71 0.80 -11.60 6.33
N TRP A 72 -0.17 -10.92 6.97
CA TRP A 72 -0.47 -9.51 6.77
C TRP A 72 0.70 -8.58 7.05
N PRO A 73 1.43 -8.73 8.19
CA PRO A 73 2.62 -7.92 8.44
C PRO A 73 3.64 -8.03 7.29
N SER A 74 3.81 -9.21 6.71
CA SER A 74 4.73 -9.45 5.60
C SER A 74 4.25 -8.83 4.30
N LYS A 75 2.95 -8.95 3.95
CA LYS A 75 2.37 -8.35 2.73
C LYS A 75 2.44 -6.83 2.75
N VAL A 76 2.00 -6.21 3.85
CA VAL A 76 1.99 -4.75 4.01
C VAL A 76 3.41 -4.19 4.08
N SER A 77 4.31 -4.83 4.82
CA SER A 77 5.74 -4.44 4.85
C SER A 77 6.37 -4.50 3.46
N LYS A 78 6.07 -5.55 2.68
CA LYS A 78 6.55 -5.69 1.30
C LYS A 78 6.02 -4.59 0.38
N LEU A 79 4.73 -4.25 0.48
CA LEU A 79 4.14 -3.15 -0.30
C LEU A 79 4.82 -1.82 0.06
N GLY A 80 4.93 -1.48 1.35
CA GLY A 80 5.55 -0.25 1.81
C GLY A 80 7.01 -0.12 1.35
N GLN A 81 7.81 -1.18 1.49
CA GLN A 81 9.18 -1.20 0.99
C GLN A 81 9.27 -1.04 -0.53
N THR A 82 8.33 -1.61 -1.28
CA THR A 82 8.30 -1.52 -2.74
C THR A 82 7.96 -0.09 -3.17
N CYS A 83 6.99 0.55 -2.51
CA CYS A 83 6.63 1.95 -2.73
C CYS A 83 7.83 2.86 -2.45
N LYS A 84 8.50 2.69 -1.30
CA LYS A 84 9.72 3.43 -0.93
C LYS A 84 10.83 3.30 -1.98
N LYS A 85 11.11 2.07 -2.45
CA LYS A 85 12.14 1.83 -3.46
C LYS A 85 11.79 2.50 -4.79
N TYR A 86 10.52 2.48 -5.19
CA TYR A 86 10.05 3.09 -6.43
C TYR A 86 10.05 4.62 -6.35
N SER A 87 9.59 5.21 -5.24
CA SER A 87 9.59 6.67 -5.01
C SER A 87 11.01 7.24 -5.00
N LEU A 88 11.98 6.55 -4.38
CA LEU A 88 13.39 6.91 -4.43
C LEU A 88 13.98 6.83 -5.85
N LYS A 89 13.51 5.90 -6.68
CA LYS A 89 13.95 5.79 -8.07
C LYS A 89 13.43 6.95 -8.91
N ILE A 90 12.15 7.33 -8.74
CA ILE A 90 11.58 8.51 -9.42
C ILE A 90 12.36 9.76 -9.01
N SER A 91 12.53 9.99 -7.70
CA SER A 91 13.20 11.18 -7.15
C SER A 91 14.66 11.36 -7.59
N LYS A 92 15.34 10.28 -8.01
CA LYS A 92 16.72 10.34 -8.53
C LYS A 92 16.81 10.63 -10.03
N ASN A 93 15.71 10.44 -10.75
CA ASN A 93 15.61 10.60 -12.20
C ASN A 93 14.93 11.91 -12.61
N THR A 94 14.39 12.66 -11.64
CA THR A 94 13.87 14.03 -11.78
C THR A 94 14.96 15.01 -11.35
#